data_AF-A0A2H0YGR4-F1
#
_entry.id   AF-A0A2H0YGR4-F1
#
_cell.length_a   1.000
_cell.length_b   1.000
_cell.length_c   1.000
_cell.angle_alpha   90.00
_cell.angle_beta   90.00
_cell.angle_gamma   90.00
#
_symmetry.space_group_name_H-M   'P 1'
#
loop_
_entity.id
_entity.type
_entity.pdbx_description
1 polymer ?
#
loop_
_entity_poly.entity_id
_entity_poly.type
_entity_poly.pdbx_seq_one_letter_code
_entity_poly.pdbx_strand_id
1 'polypeptide(L)'
;MKKRRPRRFQVLTAPLVLLLLAGCIRFPEREISDAKVLMEAAKNSCAKVYMPEDLQKGEKKLLAIDEGTREESRKPNRELKTLAMDVQHISKKMINQTARIKDDLYHQIQQEIVLAIKKIHEGEKAEANRYALKEYLMAVQSVREAREFSQDECRYKDALKKARESVRNAEESLQGSLTFRKELEKNLPVYYIVKPGETLKSIARNSPLYGDESYWEVIYKANRDQIADPKVLHPGQQIYLPGAKGIEKYRK
;
A
#
# COMPACT_ATOMS: atom_id res chain seq x y z
N MET A 1 42.53 2.25 -112.72
CA MET A 1 41.74 3.41 -112.26
C MET A 1 41.56 3.33 -110.75
N LYS A 2 41.86 4.44 -110.08
CA LYS A 2 41.75 4.67 -108.63
C LYS A 2 40.34 4.45 -108.10
N LYS A 3 40.22 3.98 -106.85
CA LYS A 3 39.41 4.63 -105.81
C LYS A 3 39.78 4.09 -104.42
N ARG A 4 40.69 4.81 -103.74
CA ARG A 4 40.81 4.79 -102.28
C ARG A 4 39.54 5.39 -101.68
N ARG A 5 38.99 4.79 -100.62
CA ARG A 5 38.02 5.44 -99.72
C ARG A 5 38.55 5.44 -98.28
N PRO A 6 38.23 6.47 -97.48
CA PRO A 6 38.99 6.85 -96.30
C PRO A 6 38.53 6.14 -95.03
N ARG A 7 39.46 6.00 -94.08
CA ARG A 7 39.21 5.60 -92.68
C ARG A 7 38.20 6.55 -92.03
N ARG A 8 37.09 6.02 -91.52
CA ARG A 8 36.24 6.71 -90.54
C ARG A 8 36.46 6.08 -89.16
N PHE A 9 37.01 6.89 -88.26
CA PHE A 9 36.92 6.68 -86.82
C PHE A 9 35.44 6.75 -86.43
N GLN A 10 34.90 5.69 -85.82
CA GLN A 10 33.63 5.76 -85.10
C GLN A 10 33.80 5.06 -83.74
N VAL A 11 34.02 5.93 -82.75
CA VAL A 11 33.66 5.88 -81.33
C VAL A 11 33.15 4.52 -80.82
N LEU A 12 33.96 3.86 -79.99
CA LEU A 12 33.51 2.84 -79.04
C LEU A 12 32.52 3.50 -78.06
N THR A 13 31.23 3.30 -78.25
CA THR A 13 30.23 3.51 -77.20
C THR A 13 30.29 2.31 -76.28
N ALA A 14 31.04 2.40 -75.19
CA ALA A 14 30.91 1.48 -74.08
C ALA A 14 29.47 1.57 -73.54
N PRO A 15 28.71 0.47 -73.40
CA PRO A 15 27.44 0.53 -72.70
C PRO A 15 27.76 0.83 -71.24
N LEU A 16 27.40 2.04 -70.80
CA LEU A 16 27.32 2.41 -69.41
C LEU A 16 26.26 1.48 -68.79
N VAL A 17 26.70 0.33 -68.28
CA VAL A 17 25.89 -0.52 -67.41
C VAL A 17 25.66 0.29 -66.15
N LEU A 18 24.57 1.06 -66.17
CA LEU A 18 24.02 1.70 -64.99
C LEU A 18 23.52 0.57 -64.09
N LEU A 19 24.43 0.03 -63.29
CA LEU A 19 24.13 -0.86 -62.17
C LEU A 19 23.34 0.00 -61.16
N LEU A 20 22.04 0.12 -61.41
CA LEU A 20 21.08 0.59 -60.43
C LEU A 20 21.12 -0.42 -59.29
N LEU A 21 22.02 -0.19 -58.32
CA LEU A 21 21.86 -0.71 -56.97
C LEU A 21 20.61 -0.03 -56.39
N ALA A 22 19.44 -0.46 -56.86
CA ALA A 22 18.21 -0.29 -56.13
C ALA A 22 18.45 -1.01 -54.81
N GLY A 23 18.80 -0.24 -53.78
CA GLY A 23 18.83 -0.72 -52.41
C GLY A 23 17.41 -1.12 -52.03
N CYS A 24 17.00 -2.32 -52.44
CA CYS A 24 15.72 -2.88 -52.05
C CYS A 24 15.75 -3.02 -50.54
N ILE A 25 15.01 -2.14 -49.86
CA ILE A 25 14.77 -2.26 -48.42
C ILE A 25 14.16 -3.65 -48.22
N ARG A 26 14.95 -4.59 -47.66
CA ARG A 26 14.50 -5.95 -47.37
C ARG A 26 13.37 -5.91 -46.35
N PHE A 27 12.51 -6.93 -46.39
CA PHE A 27 11.43 -7.06 -45.42
C PHE A 27 12.01 -7.17 -43.99
N PRO A 28 11.49 -6.42 -42.99
CA PRO A 28 12.09 -6.29 -41.67
C PRO A 28 11.70 -7.45 -40.73
N GLU A 29 12.00 -8.69 -41.14
CA GLU A 29 11.68 -9.93 -40.41
C GLU A 29 12.19 -9.91 -38.97
N ARG A 30 13.46 -9.54 -38.79
CA ARG A 30 14.11 -9.53 -37.49
C ARG A 30 13.47 -8.51 -36.56
N GLU A 31 13.26 -7.29 -37.03
CA GLU A 31 12.69 -6.23 -36.21
C GLU A 31 11.27 -6.58 -35.76
N ILE A 32 10.44 -7.17 -36.64
CA ILE A 32 9.10 -7.64 -36.30
C ILE A 32 9.15 -8.79 -35.29
N SER A 33 10.04 -9.76 -35.48
CA SER A 33 10.23 -10.86 -34.53
C SER A 33 10.63 -10.35 -33.15
N ASP A 34 11.65 -9.50 -33.08
CA ASP A 34 12.13 -8.88 -31.84
C ASP A 34 11.03 -8.05 -31.15
N ALA A 35 10.19 -7.35 -31.92
CA ALA A 35 9.05 -6.59 -31.41
C ALA A 35 8.01 -7.51 -30.73
N LYS A 36 7.68 -8.65 -31.36
CA LYS A 36 6.75 -9.63 -30.80
C LYS A 36 7.29 -10.26 -29.51
N VAL A 37 8.56 -10.68 -29.52
CA VAL A 37 9.21 -11.26 -28.34
C VAL A 37 9.27 -10.27 -27.17
N LEU A 38 9.68 -9.02 -27.43
CA LEU A 38 9.75 -7.99 -26.38
C LEU A 38 8.38 -7.63 -25.84
N MET A 39 7.35 -7.59 -26.69
CA MET A 39 5.99 -7.32 -26.22
C MET A 39 5.51 -8.45 -25.30
N GLU A 40 5.78 -9.70 -25.65
CA GLU A 40 5.38 -10.83 -24.82
C GLU A 40 6.12 -10.80 -23.47
N ALA A 41 7.41 -10.50 -23.46
CA ALA A 41 8.16 -10.26 -22.23
C ALA A 41 7.56 -9.11 -21.41
N ALA A 42 7.12 -8.02 -22.04
CA ALA A 42 6.46 -6.92 -21.36
C ALA A 42 5.11 -7.34 -20.74
N LYS A 43 4.28 -8.12 -21.44
CA LYS A 43 3.04 -8.68 -20.91
C LYS A 43 3.29 -9.53 -19.66
N ASN A 44 4.30 -10.40 -19.73
CA ASN A 44 4.72 -11.27 -18.62
C ASN A 44 5.35 -10.49 -17.46
N SER A 45 5.76 -9.23 -17.65
CA SER A 45 6.27 -8.34 -16.59
C SER A 45 5.17 -7.65 -15.77
N CYS A 46 3.92 -8.12 -15.84
CA CYS A 46 2.74 -7.47 -15.24
C CYS A 46 2.40 -6.10 -15.84
N ALA A 47 2.81 -5.80 -17.09
CA ALA A 47 2.54 -4.50 -17.72
C ALA A 47 1.05 -4.17 -17.81
N LYS A 48 0.17 -5.18 -17.88
CA LYS A 48 -1.29 -4.96 -17.84
C LYS A 48 -1.75 -4.26 -16.55
N VAL A 49 -1.11 -4.54 -15.42
CA VAL A 49 -1.46 -3.99 -14.10
C VAL A 49 -0.82 -2.63 -13.86
N TYR A 50 0.41 -2.47 -14.33
CA TYR A 50 1.24 -1.30 -14.00
C TYR A 50 1.29 -0.25 -15.11
N MET A 51 1.14 -0.65 -16.37
CA MET A 51 1.30 0.19 -17.55
C MET A 51 0.27 -0.14 -18.65
N PRO A 52 -1.05 -0.15 -18.34
CA PRO A 52 -2.08 -0.58 -19.27
C PRO A 52 -2.14 0.27 -20.55
N GLU A 53 -1.87 1.57 -20.46
CA GLU A 53 -1.90 2.46 -21.63
C GLU A 53 -0.75 2.19 -22.62
N ASP A 54 0.47 1.98 -22.11
CA ASP A 54 1.62 1.66 -22.96
C ASP A 54 1.44 0.26 -23.59
N LEU A 55 0.86 -0.69 -22.85
CA LEU A 55 0.51 -2.01 -23.36
C LEU A 55 -0.49 -1.89 -24.53
N GLN A 56 -1.57 -1.15 -24.35
CA GLN A 56 -2.58 -0.92 -25.39
C GLN A 56 -1.96 -0.25 -26.63
N LYS A 57 -1.09 0.75 -26.44
CA LYS A 57 -0.39 1.43 -27.55
C LYS A 57 0.48 0.46 -28.34
N GLY A 58 1.23 -0.40 -27.64
CA GLY A 58 2.05 -1.42 -28.29
C GLY A 58 1.21 -2.48 -29.01
N GLU A 59 0.12 -2.94 -28.41
CA GLU A 59 -0.77 -3.97 -29.01
C GLU A 59 -1.42 -3.44 -30.28
N LYS A 60 -1.87 -2.17 -30.27
CA LYS A 60 -2.40 -1.51 -31.47
C LYS A 60 -1.36 -1.43 -32.59
N LYS A 61 -0.09 -1.15 -32.27
CA LYS A 61 0.99 -1.11 -33.27
C LYS A 61 1.35 -2.51 -33.78
N LEU A 62 1.31 -3.54 -32.93
CA LEU A 62 1.49 -4.93 -33.36
C LEU A 62 0.37 -5.38 -34.31
N LEU A 63 -0.87 -5.03 -34.01
CA LEU A 63 -2.00 -5.30 -34.91
C LEU A 63 -1.78 -4.64 -36.28
N ALA A 64 -1.33 -3.37 -36.29
CA ALA A 64 -1.01 -2.67 -37.54
C ALA A 64 0.16 -3.30 -38.33
N ILE A 65 1.12 -3.94 -37.64
CA ILE A 65 2.17 -4.74 -38.29
C ILE A 65 1.55 -6.00 -38.89
N ASP A 66 0.78 -6.76 -38.12
CA ASP A 66 0.17 -8.01 -38.59
C ASP A 66 -0.74 -7.76 -39.80
N GLU A 67 -1.59 -6.74 -39.77
CA GLU A 67 -2.39 -6.29 -40.91
C GLU A 67 -1.51 -5.83 -42.09
N GLY A 68 -0.47 -5.05 -41.81
CA GLY A 68 0.47 -4.56 -42.82
C GLY A 68 1.36 -5.62 -43.47
N THR A 69 1.38 -6.85 -42.95
CA THR A 69 2.08 -7.99 -43.54
C THR A 69 1.21 -8.86 -44.44
N ARG A 70 -0.12 -8.69 -44.40
CA ARG A 70 -1.06 -9.38 -45.29
C ARG A 70 -0.94 -8.84 -46.72
N GLU A 71 -1.12 -9.71 -47.70
CA GLU A 71 -0.94 -9.38 -49.12
C GLU A 71 -1.88 -8.24 -49.58
N GLU A 72 -3.13 -8.27 -49.12
CA GLU A 72 -4.20 -7.31 -49.46
C GLU A 72 -3.98 -5.90 -48.88
N SER A 73 -3.24 -5.79 -47.77
CA SER A 73 -3.06 -4.55 -47.01
C SER A 73 -1.58 -4.22 -46.77
N ARG A 74 -0.70 -4.71 -47.66
CA ARG A 74 0.75 -4.70 -47.47
C ARG A 74 1.30 -3.28 -47.33
N LYS A 75 1.92 -3.00 -46.19
CA LYS A 75 2.61 -1.73 -45.92
C LYS A 75 4.03 -1.72 -46.49
N PRO A 76 4.60 -0.55 -46.81
CA PRO A 76 6.01 -0.44 -47.21
C PRO A 76 6.95 -1.00 -46.13
N ASN A 77 8.02 -1.68 -46.54
CA ASN A 77 9.01 -2.29 -45.61
C ASN A 77 9.61 -1.26 -44.63
N ARG A 78 9.78 0.00 -45.05
CA ARG A 78 10.24 1.09 -44.19
C ARG A 78 9.23 1.39 -43.07
N GLU A 79 7.94 1.42 -43.39
CA GLU A 79 6.88 1.67 -42.41
C GLU A 79 6.77 0.51 -41.41
N LEU A 80 6.79 -0.74 -41.88
CA LEU A 80 6.81 -1.93 -41.04
C LEU A 80 8.00 -1.95 -40.08
N LYS A 81 9.18 -1.56 -40.56
CA LYS A 81 10.39 -1.44 -39.74
C LYS A 81 10.22 -0.38 -38.64
N THR A 82 9.69 0.79 -38.99
CA THR A 82 9.41 1.85 -38.00
C THR A 82 8.41 1.40 -36.95
N LEU A 83 7.29 0.79 -37.36
CA LEU A 83 6.30 0.24 -36.43
C LEU A 83 6.91 -0.82 -35.51
N ALA A 84 7.74 -1.71 -36.03
CA ALA A 84 8.44 -2.72 -35.24
C ALA A 84 9.39 -2.09 -34.22
N MET A 85 10.20 -1.12 -34.63
CA MET A 85 11.10 -0.39 -33.73
C MET A 85 10.34 0.37 -32.63
N ASP A 86 9.19 0.97 -32.96
CA ASP A 86 8.32 1.62 -31.97
C ASP A 86 7.79 0.61 -30.93
N VAL A 87 7.33 -0.56 -31.38
CA VAL A 87 6.87 -1.63 -30.47
C VAL A 87 8.02 -2.09 -29.58
N GLN A 88 9.22 -2.29 -30.12
CA GLN A 88 10.39 -2.64 -29.31
C GLN A 88 10.69 -1.56 -28.26
N HIS A 89 10.62 -0.28 -28.63
CA HIS A 89 10.85 0.83 -27.72
C HIS A 89 9.82 0.87 -26.59
N ILE A 90 8.53 0.79 -26.93
CA ILE A 90 7.42 0.75 -25.96
C ILE A 90 7.57 -0.46 -25.03
N SER A 91 7.91 -1.63 -25.57
CA SER A 91 8.09 -2.86 -24.79
C SER A 91 9.25 -2.77 -23.81
N LYS A 92 10.41 -2.25 -24.24
CA LYS A 92 11.58 -2.01 -23.37
C LYS A 92 11.26 -0.98 -22.29
N LYS A 93 10.54 0.10 -22.64
CA LYS A 93 10.04 1.08 -21.67
C LYS A 93 9.18 0.38 -20.61
N MET A 94 8.23 -0.46 -21.03
CA MET A 94 7.37 -1.20 -20.12
C MET A 94 8.18 -2.08 -19.17
N ILE A 95 9.02 -2.97 -19.69
CA ILE A 95 9.84 -3.89 -18.87
C ILE A 95 10.66 -3.12 -17.82
N ASN A 96 11.31 -2.02 -18.22
CA ASN A 96 12.15 -1.24 -17.32
C ASN A 96 11.33 -0.47 -16.27
N GLN A 97 10.18 0.08 -16.65
CA GLN A 97 9.34 0.85 -15.74
C GLN A 97 8.52 -0.05 -14.81
N THR A 98 8.02 -1.20 -15.29
CA THR A 98 7.36 -2.19 -14.42
C THR A 98 8.32 -2.74 -13.38
N ALA A 99 9.57 -3.02 -13.74
CA ALA A 99 10.60 -3.42 -12.78
C ALA A 99 10.77 -2.38 -11.66
N ARG A 100 10.94 -1.09 -12.02
CA ARG A 100 11.07 0.00 -11.04
C ARG A 100 9.85 0.16 -10.14
N ILE A 101 8.65 0.08 -10.72
CA ILE A 101 7.39 0.15 -9.96
C ILE A 101 7.29 -1.01 -8.97
N LYS A 102 7.64 -2.22 -9.41
CA LYS A 102 7.64 -3.41 -8.54
C LYS A 102 8.63 -3.27 -7.40
N ASP A 103 9.85 -2.79 -7.67
CA ASP A 103 10.84 -2.56 -6.63
C ASP A 103 10.34 -1.56 -5.58
N ASP A 104 9.82 -0.40 -6.00
CA ASP A 104 9.26 0.62 -5.09
C ASP A 104 8.09 0.06 -4.26
N LEU A 105 7.14 -0.61 -4.90
CA LEU A 105 6.01 -1.22 -4.20
C LEU A 105 6.45 -2.28 -3.20
N TYR A 106 7.43 -3.12 -3.56
CA TYR A 106 7.96 -4.14 -2.64
C TYR A 106 8.55 -3.50 -1.39
N HIS A 107 9.36 -2.45 -1.53
CA HIS A 107 9.91 -1.72 -0.38
C HIS A 107 8.80 -1.11 0.50
N GLN A 108 7.79 -0.49 -0.11
CA GLN A 108 6.64 0.05 0.63
C GLN A 108 5.88 -1.05 1.38
N ILE A 109 5.63 -2.19 0.73
CA ILE A 109 4.96 -3.34 1.37
C ILE A 109 5.74 -3.82 2.59
N GLN A 110 7.07 -3.98 2.47
CA GLN A 110 7.88 -4.43 3.60
C GLN A 110 7.85 -3.43 4.77
N GLN A 111 7.94 -2.13 4.48
CA GLN A 111 7.86 -1.07 5.50
C GLN A 111 6.51 -1.09 6.23
N GLU A 112 5.41 -1.19 5.48
CA GLU A 112 4.05 -1.21 6.03
C GLU A 112 3.78 -2.49 6.83
N ILE A 113 4.24 -3.65 6.35
CA ILE A 113 4.13 -4.92 7.10
C ILE A 113 4.89 -4.84 8.43
N VAL A 114 6.12 -4.31 8.43
CA VAL A 114 6.90 -4.14 9.65
C VAL A 114 6.20 -3.19 10.62
N LEU A 115 5.68 -2.07 10.12
CA LEU A 115 4.91 -1.12 10.93
C LEU A 115 3.65 -1.79 11.51
N ALA A 116 2.91 -2.53 10.70
CA ALA A 116 1.71 -3.24 11.12
C ALA A 116 2.01 -4.24 12.24
N ILE A 117 3.05 -5.06 12.10
CA ILE A 117 3.47 -6.02 13.14
C ILE A 117 3.84 -5.30 14.43
N LYS A 118 4.59 -4.18 14.33
CA LYS A 118 4.92 -3.36 15.50
C LYS A 118 3.66 -2.85 16.20
N LYS A 119 2.67 -2.35 15.44
CA LYS A 119 1.39 -1.85 15.98
C LYS A 119 0.53 -2.95 16.58
N ILE A 120 0.46 -4.11 15.95
CA ILE A 120 -0.21 -5.29 16.49
C ILE A 120 0.42 -5.65 17.84
N HIS A 121 1.75 -5.69 17.92
CA HIS A 121 2.46 -5.98 19.16
C HIS A 121 2.24 -4.93 20.26
N GLU A 122 2.19 -3.64 19.91
CA GLU A 122 1.78 -2.58 20.84
C GLU A 122 0.34 -2.83 21.35
N GLY A 123 -0.57 -3.21 20.45
CA GLY A 123 -1.94 -3.62 20.77
C GLY A 123 -2.01 -4.83 21.71
N GLU A 124 -1.18 -5.85 21.51
CA GLU A 124 -1.10 -7.02 22.39
C GLU A 124 -0.68 -6.66 23.81
N LYS A 125 0.34 -5.80 23.97
CA LYS A 125 0.71 -5.25 25.28
C LYS A 125 -0.41 -4.43 25.91
N ALA A 126 -1.26 -3.83 25.07
CA ALA A 126 -2.46 -3.15 25.50
C ALA A 126 -3.65 -4.08 25.74
N GLU A 127 -3.51 -5.40 25.58
CA GLU A 127 -4.61 -6.39 25.66
C GLU A 127 -5.74 -6.16 24.63
N ALA A 128 -5.39 -5.62 23.46
CA ALA A 128 -6.35 -5.38 22.38
C ALA A 128 -7.04 -6.67 21.88
N ASN A 129 -6.37 -7.82 21.99
CA ASN A 129 -6.96 -9.13 21.74
C ASN A 129 -8.15 -9.46 22.68
N ARG A 130 -8.30 -8.75 23.79
CA ARG A 130 -9.42 -8.91 24.73
C ARG A 130 -10.43 -7.77 24.61
N TYR A 131 -9.95 -6.54 24.57
CA TYR A 131 -10.81 -5.35 24.70
C TYR A 131 -11.15 -4.67 23.37
N ALA A 132 -10.45 -5.00 22.28
CA ALA A 132 -10.67 -4.49 20.93
C ALA A 132 -10.50 -5.64 19.89
N LEU A 133 -11.10 -6.79 20.19
CA LEU A 133 -10.86 -8.06 19.50
C LEU A 133 -11.15 -7.98 17.99
N LYS A 134 -12.22 -7.29 17.58
CA LYS A 134 -12.62 -7.21 16.18
C LYS A 134 -11.52 -6.55 15.33
N GLU A 135 -11.09 -5.36 15.72
CA GLU A 135 -10.07 -4.59 15.01
C GLU A 135 -8.71 -5.31 15.07
N TYR A 136 -8.38 -5.93 16.21
CA TYR A 136 -7.18 -6.75 16.36
C TYR A 136 -7.15 -7.93 15.37
N LEU A 137 -8.25 -8.71 15.26
CA LEU A 137 -8.35 -9.82 14.31
C LEU A 137 -8.28 -9.33 12.86
N MET A 138 -8.94 -8.21 12.54
CA MET A 138 -8.87 -7.61 11.21
C MET A 138 -7.44 -7.18 10.87
N ALA A 139 -6.66 -6.66 11.82
CA ALA A 139 -5.25 -6.34 11.62
C ALA A 139 -4.42 -7.60 11.32
N VAL A 140 -4.50 -8.61 12.17
CA VAL A 140 -3.76 -9.88 11.99
C VAL A 140 -4.08 -10.54 10.65
N GLN A 141 -5.36 -10.59 10.27
CA GLN A 141 -5.80 -11.11 8.98
C GLN A 141 -5.23 -10.28 7.82
N SER A 142 -5.28 -8.95 7.90
CA SER A 142 -4.81 -8.07 6.83
C SER A 142 -3.30 -8.19 6.60
N VAL A 143 -2.48 -8.33 7.65
CA VAL A 143 -1.04 -8.62 7.50
C VAL A 143 -0.79 -9.98 6.85
N ARG A 144 -1.59 -11.00 7.19
CA ARG A 144 -1.49 -12.32 6.54
C ARG A 144 -1.79 -12.22 5.05
N GLU A 145 -2.89 -11.56 4.67
CA GLU A 145 -3.26 -11.34 3.28
C GLU A 145 -2.20 -10.50 2.54
N ALA A 146 -1.62 -9.49 3.18
CA ALA A 146 -0.54 -8.69 2.61
C ALA A 146 0.69 -9.54 2.26
N ARG A 147 1.09 -10.46 3.16
CA ARG A 147 2.22 -11.39 2.96
C ARG A 147 1.93 -12.43 1.89
N GLU A 148 0.67 -12.86 1.75
CA GLU A 148 0.26 -13.80 0.71
C GLU A 148 0.29 -13.11 -0.66
N PHE A 149 -0.28 -11.91 -0.76
CA PHE A 149 -0.34 -11.17 -2.02
C PHE A 149 1.05 -10.67 -2.46
N SER A 150 1.99 -10.48 -1.53
CA SER A 150 3.37 -10.13 -1.87
C SER A 150 4.18 -11.29 -2.47
N GLN A 151 3.61 -12.50 -2.57
CA GLN A 151 4.22 -13.61 -3.31
C GLN A 151 3.98 -13.52 -4.82
N ASP A 152 2.99 -12.74 -5.25
CA ASP A 152 2.67 -12.51 -6.66
C ASP A 152 3.02 -11.06 -7.03
N GLU A 153 4.03 -10.90 -7.88
CA GLU A 153 4.51 -9.60 -8.35
C GLU A 153 3.44 -8.76 -9.03
N CYS A 154 2.42 -9.36 -9.65
CA CYS A 154 1.33 -8.62 -10.28
C CYS A 154 0.30 -8.11 -9.24
N ARG A 155 0.41 -8.54 -7.98
CA ARG A 155 -0.53 -8.22 -6.89
C ARG A 155 0.03 -7.31 -5.81
N TYR A 156 1.19 -6.70 -6.04
CA TYR A 156 1.79 -5.78 -5.06
C TYR A 156 0.88 -4.59 -4.69
N LYS A 157 0.01 -4.13 -5.60
CA LYS A 157 -0.99 -3.09 -5.26
C LYS A 157 -1.99 -3.58 -4.20
N ASP A 158 -2.44 -4.83 -4.32
CA ASP A 158 -3.33 -5.44 -3.34
C ASP A 158 -2.60 -5.69 -2.02
N ALA A 159 -1.37 -6.20 -2.09
CA ALA A 159 -0.53 -6.44 -0.92
C ALA A 159 -0.30 -5.15 -0.11
N LEU A 160 0.04 -4.05 -0.78
CA LEU A 160 0.25 -2.75 -0.15
C LEU A 160 -1.03 -2.22 0.49
N LYS A 161 -2.17 -2.38 -0.19
CA LYS A 161 -3.48 -2.03 0.36
C LYS A 161 -3.76 -2.80 1.65
N LYS A 162 -3.51 -4.11 1.66
CA LYS A 162 -3.69 -4.96 2.83
C LYS A 162 -2.73 -4.64 3.97
N ALA A 163 -1.48 -4.31 3.67
CA ALA A 163 -0.52 -3.88 4.68
C ALA A 163 -0.99 -2.59 5.38
N ARG A 164 -1.43 -1.60 4.61
CA ARG A 164 -1.99 -0.33 5.15
C ARG A 164 -3.29 -0.53 5.93
N GLU A 165 -4.19 -1.37 5.43
CA GLU A 165 -5.41 -1.75 6.17
C GLU A 165 -5.05 -2.36 7.54
N SER A 166 -4.02 -3.21 7.58
CA SER A 166 -3.55 -3.77 8.84
C SER A 166 -3.01 -2.73 9.81
N VAL A 167 -2.22 -1.76 9.33
CA VAL A 167 -1.70 -0.67 10.19
C VAL A 167 -2.86 0.07 10.83
N ARG A 168 -3.84 0.50 10.02
CA ARG A 168 -5.02 1.22 10.51
C ARG A 168 -5.80 0.40 11.54
N ASN A 169 -6.12 -0.85 11.23
CA ASN A 169 -6.88 -1.71 12.13
C ASN A 169 -6.09 -1.98 13.43
N ALA A 170 -4.75 -2.10 13.37
CA ALA A 170 -3.92 -2.27 14.54
C ALA A 170 -3.94 -1.03 15.45
N GLU A 171 -3.86 0.17 14.86
CA GLU A 171 -3.97 1.44 15.59
C GLU A 171 -5.33 1.62 16.24
N GLU A 172 -6.41 1.32 15.51
CA GLU A 172 -7.78 1.33 16.05
C GLU A 172 -7.92 0.33 17.22
N SER A 173 -7.36 -0.87 17.10
CA SER A 173 -7.39 -1.87 18.16
C SER A 173 -6.62 -1.43 19.41
N LEU A 174 -5.45 -0.80 19.23
CA LEU A 174 -4.64 -0.25 20.32
C LEU A 174 -5.41 0.86 21.02
N GLN A 175 -5.96 1.81 20.26
CA GLN A 175 -6.72 2.93 20.80
C GLN A 175 -7.98 2.48 21.54
N GLY A 176 -8.72 1.53 20.97
CA GLY A 176 -9.89 0.94 21.61
C GLY A 176 -9.55 0.29 22.95
N SER A 177 -8.45 -0.47 23.00
CA SER A 177 -8.01 -1.13 24.23
C SER A 177 -7.57 -0.14 25.31
N LEU A 178 -6.79 0.88 24.94
CA LEU A 178 -6.36 1.93 25.87
C LEU A 178 -7.56 2.72 26.42
N THR A 179 -8.56 2.98 25.57
CA THR A 179 -9.78 3.68 25.97
C THR A 179 -10.60 2.82 26.94
N PHE A 180 -10.77 1.53 26.64
CA PHE A 180 -11.43 0.59 27.54
C PHE A 180 -10.71 0.51 28.90
N ARG A 181 -9.38 0.40 28.90
CA ARG A 181 -8.60 0.35 30.14
C ARG A 181 -8.76 1.62 30.98
N LYS A 182 -8.69 2.79 30.35
CA LYS A 182 -8.90 4.07 31.02
C LYS A 182 -10.30 4.17 31.65
N GLU A 183 -11.32 3.67 30.95
CA GLU A 183 -12.68 3.64 31.48
C GLU A 183 -12.82 2.61 32.61
N LEU A 184 -12.14 1.46 32.51
CA LEU A 184 -12.09 0.48 33.58
C LEU A 184 -11.43 1.07 34.83
N GLU A 185 -10.29 1.75 34.71
CA GLU A 185 -9.59 2.43 35.80
C GLU A 185 -10.48 3.47 36.49
N LYS A 186 -11.22 4.26 35.71
CA LYS A 186 -12.20 5.22 36.24
C LYS A 186 -13.35 4.54 37.01
N ASN A 187 -13.66 3.30 36.66
CA ASN A 187 -14.77 2.54 37.25
C ASN A 187 -14.34 1.62 38.39
N LEU A 188 -13.03 1.47 38.63
CA LEU A 188 -12.50 0.66 39.74
C LEU A 188 -12.51 1.46 41.05
N PRO A 189 -12.90 0.83 42.17
CA PRO A 189 -12.74 1.45 43.47
C PRO A 189 -11.27 1.53 43.87
N VAL A 190 -10.94 2.54 44.66
CA VAL A 190 -9.58 2.79 45.13
C VAL A 190 -9.59 2.99 46.64
N TYR A 191 -8.60 2.47 47.35
CA TYR A 191 -8.39 2.84 48.74
C TYR A 191 -7.52 4.09 48.83
N TYR A 192 -7.98 5.08 49.60
CA TYR A 192 -7.35 6.38 49.75
C TYR A 192 -6.86 6.57 51.19
N ILE A 193 -5.64 7.08 51.36
CA ILE A 193 -5.09 7.40 52.67
C ILE A 193 -5.34 8.89 52.95
N VAL A 194 -6.13 9.17 53.98
CA VAL A 194 -6.51 10.53 54.40
C VAL A 194 -5.26 11.33 54.79
N LYS A 195 -5.11 12.53 54.24
CA LYS A 195 -4.01 13.45 54.56
C LYS A 195 -4.42 14.42 55.68
N PRO A 196 -3.44 15.04 56.38
CA PRO A 196 -3.72 16.07 57.38
C PRO A 196 -4.62 17.19 56.84
N GLY A 197 -5.71 17.48 57.55
CA GLY A 197 -6.64 18.56 57.23
C GLY A 197 -7.69 18.25 56.17
N GLU A 198 -7.74 17.03 55.62
CA GLU A 198 -8.76 16.66 54.64
C GLU A 198 -10.12 16.35 55.28
N THR A 199 -11.17 16.74 54.57
CA THR A 199 -12.56 16.35 54.83
C THR A 199 -13.07 15.44 53.70
N LEU A 200 -14.17 14.72 53.93
CA LEU A 200 -14.80 13.92 52.87
C LEU A 200 -15.15 14.74 51.62
N LYS A 201 -15.58 16.01 51.80
CA LYS A 201 -15.87 16.92 50.69
C LYS A 201 -14.62 17.29 49.89
N SER A 202 -13.52 17.62 50.55
CA SER A 202 -12.26 17.92 49.85
C SER A 202 -11.68 16.69 49.15
N ILE A 203 -11.80 15.50 49.77
CA ILE A 203 -11.37 14.24 49.13
C ILE A 203 -12.24 13.96 47.90
N ALA A 204 -13.55 14.14 48.00
CA ALA A 204 -14.46 14.00 46.87
C ALA A 204 -14.10 14.96 45.72
N ARG A 205 -13.96 16.26 46.02
CA ARG A 205 -13.59 17.28 45.04
C ARG A 205 -12.25 17.01 44.35
N ASN A 206 -11.24 16.59 45.11
CA ASN A 206 -9.88 16.40 44.61
C ASN A 206 -9.63 15.02 43.98
N SER A 207 -10.58 14.09 44.12
CA SER A 207 -10.47 12.75 43.54
C SER A 207 -10.72 12.77 42.03
N PRO A 208 -9.85 12.18 41.21
CA PRO A 208 -10.09 12.00 39.77
C PRO A 208 -11.35 11.17 39.45
N LEU A 209 -11.85 10.38 40.41
CA LEU A 209 -13.05 9.57 40.25
C LEU A 209 -14.34 10.40 40.32
N TYR A 210 -14.32 11.51 41.07
CA TYR A 210 -15.53 12.30 41.37
C TYR A 210 -15.44 13.72 40.83
N GLY A 211 -14.34 14.43 41.11
CA GLY A 211 -14.16 15.84 40.71
C GLY A 211 -15.19 16.81 41.30
N ASP A 212 -16.00 16.37 42.25
CA ASP A 212 -17.15 17.10 42.79
C ASP A 212 -17.33 16.76 44.27
N GLU A 213 -17.47 17.78 45.09
CA GLU A 213 -17.67 17.63 46.53
C GLU A 213 -18.97 16.92 46.90
N SER A 214 -19.99 16.94 46.03
CA SER A 214 -21.30 16.32 46.27
C SER A 214 -21.23 14.81 46.53
N TYR A 215 -20.15 14.15 46.08
CA TYR A 215 -19.91 12.72 46.30
C TYR A 215 -19.44 12.39 47.72
N TRP A 216 -19.28 13.37 48.62
CA TRP A 216 -18.91 13.12 50.01
C TRP A 216 -19.86 12.13 50.71
N GLU A 217 -21.16 12.17 50.39
CA GLU A 217 -22.18 11.27 50.97
C GLU A 217 -22.00 9.82 50.49
N VAL A 218 -21.63 9.65 49.23
CA VAL A 218 -21.34 8.34 48.63
C VAL A 218 -20.12 7.71 49.31
N ILE A 219 -19.05 8.49 49.48
CA ILE A 219 -17.84 8.05 50.19
C ILE A 219 -18.21 7.68 51.64
N TYR A 220 -18.96 8.54 52.33
CA TYR A 220 -19.38 8.25 53.70
C TYR A 220 -20.18 6.95 53.80
N LYS A 221 -21.24 6.81 52.99
CA LYS A 221 -22.09 5.61 52.95
C LYS A 221 -21.29 4.32 52.70
N ALA A 222 -20.26 4.39 51.88
CA ALA A 222 -19.41 3.25 51.57
C ALA A 222 -18.43 2.86 52.68
N ASN A 223 -18.20 3.74 53.67
CA ASN A 223 -17.26 3.55 54.77
C ASN A 223 -17.94 3.67 56.14
N ARG A 224 -19.26 3.45 56.22
CA ARG A 224 -20.04 3.59 57.48
C ARG A 224 -19.58 2.65 58.58
N ASP A 225 -18.93 1.55 58.20
CA ASP A 225 -18.26 0.61 59.08
C ASP A 225 -17.00 1.18 59.73
N GLN A 226 -16.36 2.18 59.11
CA GLN A 226 -15.08 2.76 59.54
C GLN A 226 -15.17 4.23 59.99
N ILE A 227 -16.20 4.95 59.57
CA ILE A 227 -16.41 6.37 59.85
C ILE A 227 -17.71 6.52 60.64
N ALA A 228 -17.60 6.81 61.93
CA ALA A 228 -18.76 7.02 62.80
C ALA A 228 -19.37 8.43 62.63
N ASP A 229 -18.52 9.47 62.56
CA ASP A 229 -18.92 10.85 62.27
C ASP A 229 -18.27 11.30 60.95
N PRO A 230 -19.04 11.68 59.91
CA PRO A 230 -18.51 12.12 58.63
C PRO A 230 -17.64 13.39 58.69
N LYS A 231 -17.68 14.13 59.80
CA LYS A 231 -16.83 15.32 60.04
C LYS A 231 -15.49 14.98 60.68
N VAL A 232 -15.30 13.75 61.15
CA VAL A 232 -14.09 13.31 61.86
C VAL A 232 -13.36 12.27 61.01
N LEU A 233 -12.29 12.71 60.36
CA LEU A 233 -11.34 11.84 59.67
C LEU A 233 -9.97 11.93 60.34
N HIS A 234 -9.26 10.81 60.39
CA HIS A 234 -7.91 10.76 60.97
C HIS A 234 -6.84 10.69 59.87
N PRO A 235 -5.79 11.52 59.93
CA PRO A 235 -4.67 11.39 59.01
C PRO A 235 -4.06 9.98 59.05
N GLY A 236 -3.77 9.41 57.88
CA GLY A 236 -3.31 8.02 57.75
C GLY A 236 -4.43 6.98 57.68
N GLN A 237 -5.69 7.35 57.93
CA GLN A 237 -6.83 6.45 57.80
C GLN A 237 -7.03 6.06 56.33
N GLN A 238 -7.10 4.75 56.06
CA GLN A 238 -7.42 4.23 54.75
C GLN A 238 -8.95 4.17 54.60
N ILE A 239 -9.49 4.82 53.57
CA ILE A 239 -10.92 4.84 53.25
C ILE A 239 -11.16 4.30 51.84
N TYR A 240 -12.26 3.60 51.65
CA TYR A 240 -12.68 3.07 50.36
C TYR A 240 -13.36 4.16 49.53
N LEU A 241 -12.84 4.44 48.34
CA LEU A 241 -13.48 5.32 47.36
C LEU A 241 -14.17 4.44 46.30
N PRO A 242 -15.51 4.33 46.31
CA PRO A 242 -16.22 3.54 45.33
C PRO A 242 -16.01 4.07 43.90
N GLY A 243 -15.68 3.18 42.95
CA GLY A 243 -15.76 3.47 41.51
C GLY A 243 -17.23 3.54 41.04
N ALA A 244 -17.48 3.71 39.74
CA ALA A 244 -18.83 4.01 39.23
C ALA A 244 -19.96 3.07 39.70
N LYS A 245 -19.74 1.74 39.70
CA LYS A 245 -20.74 0.79 40.23
C LYS A 245 -21.04 1.01 41.71
N GLY A 246 -20.03 1.37 42.48
CA GLY A 246 -20.20 1.71 43.88
C GLY A 246 -20.91 3.05 44.07
N ILE A 247 -20.58 4.06 43.25
CA ILE A 247 -21.32 5.33 43.22
C ILE A 247 -22.82 5.06 43.01
N GLU A 248 -23.19 4.27 42.00
CA GLU A 248 -24.59 3.90 41.74
C GLU A 248 -25.24 3.20 42.93
N LYS A 249 -24.50 2.28 43.59
CA LYS A 249 -24.98 1.56 44.78
C LYS A 249 -25.27 2.50 45.95
N TYR A 250 -24.39 3.46 46.22
CA TYR A 250 -24.48 4.33 47.41
C TYR A 250 -25.19 5.68 47.15
N ARG A 251 -25.52 6.02 45.89
CA ARG A 251 -26.40 7.17 45.59
C ARG A 251 -27.87 6.91 45.89
N LYS A 252 -28.28 5.64 45.86
CA LYS A 252 -29.61 5.20 46.29
C LYS A 252 -29.75 5.32 47.82
#